data_AF-A0A7J6VPH7-F1
#
_entry.id   AF-A0A7J6VPH7-F1
#
_cell.length_a   1.000
_cell.length_b   1.000
_cell.length_c   1.000
_cell.angle_alpha   90.00
_cell.angle_beta   90.00
_cell.angle_gamma   90.00
#
_symmetry.space_group_name_H-M   'P 1'
#
loop_
_entity.id
_entity.type
_entity.pdbx_description
1 polymer ?
#
loop_
_entity_poly.entity_id
_entity_poly.type
_entity_poly.pdbx_seq_one_letter_code
_entity_poly.pdbx_strand_id
1 'polypeptide(L)'
;MSLSLEVALPTVISSTTINTSSSVITIFAPPDDPFYKFKYYRQPPITLLQYHVAPTKLEQETLRSPAATPHGSKIDTFLPGHPLVVTTQHNSTEAAASINGVQITQWNIYNDGN
;
A
#
# COMPACT_ATOMS: atom_id res chain seq x y z
N MET A 1 -15.85 -10.64 -1.47
CA MET A 1 -15.54 -9.88 -0.25
C MET A 1 -15.39 -8.37 -0.51
N SER A 2 -16.07 -7.79 -1.52
CA SER A 2 -15.89 -6.36 -1.85
C SER A 2 -16.74 -5.39 -1.03
N LEU A 3 -17.89 -5.83 -0.49
CA LEU A 3 -18.80 -4.98 0.31
C LEU A 3 -18.16 -4.38 1.57
N SER A 4 -17.17 -5.03 2.17
CA SER A 4 -16.50 -4.52 3.39
C SER A 4 -15.55 -3.36 3.11
N LEU A 5 -14.95 -3.30 1.92
CA LEU A 5 -14.00 -2.25 1.54
C LEU A 5 -14.73 -0.95 1.21
N GLU A 6 -15.83 -1.02 0.46
CA GLU A 6 -16.63 0.15 0.07
C GLU A 6 -17.19 0.90 1.29
N VAL A 7 -17.64 0.16 2.31
CA VAL A 7 -18.15 0.76 3.56
C VAL A 7 -17.03 1.29 4.46
N ALA A 8 -15.84 0.68 4.44
CA ALA A 8 -14.73 1.07 5.30
C ALA A 8 -13.89 2.23 4.74
N LEU A 9 -13.82 2.37 3.40
CA LEU A 9 -13.04 3.41 2.73
C LEU A 9 -13.33 4.84 3.23
N PRO A 10 -14.59 5.29 3.40
CA PRO A 10 -14.89 6.61 3.95
C PRO A 10 -14.34 6.85 5.37
N THR A 11 -14.15 5.78 6.15
CA THR A 11 -13.58 5.87 7.51
C THR A 11 -12.05 5.91 7.47
N VAL A 12 -11.43 5.28 6.47
CA VAL A 12 -9.98 5.30 6.25
C VAL A 12 -9.55 6.64 5.64
N ILE A 13 -10.32 7.15 4.69
CA ILE A 13 -10.04 8.40 3.99
C ILE A 13 -10.52 9.55 4.88
N SER A 14 -9.59 10.24 5.54
CA SER A 14 -9.94 11.46 6.28
C SER A 14 -10.64 12.45 5.33
N SER A 15 -11.76 13.04 5.76
CA SER A 15 -12.70 13.80 4.90
C SER A 15 -12.09 14.92 4.06
N THR A 16 -10.86 15.34 4.35
CA THR A 16 -10.10 16.35 3.62
C THR A 16 -9.54 15.84 2.27
N THR A 17 -9.43 14.54 2.05
CA THR A 17 -8.86 13.97 0.81
C THR A 17 -9.90 13.73 -0.29
N ILE A 18 -11.18 13.92 0.02
CA ILE A 18 -12.31 13.67 -0.89
C ILE A 18 -12.61 14.95 -1.69
N ASN A 19 -11.76 15.27 -2.67
CA ASN A 19 -12.15 16.19 -3.73
C ASN A 19 -11.79 15.66 -5.12
N THR A 20 -11.69 14.34 -5.28
CA THR A 20 -11.34 13.72 -6.57
C THR A 20 -12.38 12.67 -6.96
N SER A 21 -13.16 13.03 -7.96
CA SER A 21 -14.14 12.24 -8.71
C SER A 21 -13.54 11.03 -9.46
N SER A 22 -12.32 10.60 -9.13
CA SER A 22 -11.64 9.40 -9.61
C SER A 22 -10.66 8.91 -8.54
N SER A 23 -11.14 8.27 -7.48
CA SER A 23 -10.31 7.83 -6.36
C SER A 23 -9.52 6.57 -6.71
N VAL A 24 -8.42 6.73 -7.44
CA VAL A 24 -7.45 5.65 -7.67
C VAL A 24 -6.53 5.58 -6.45
N ILE A 25 -6.54 4.43 -5.78
CA ILE A 25 -5.71 4.17 -4.59
C ILE A 25 -4.89 2.90 -4.80
N THR A 26 -3.75 2.83 -4.12
CA THR A 26 -2.97 1.60 -4.01
C THR A 26 -3.03 1.10 -2.58
N ILE A 27 -3.41 -0.16 -2.39
CA ILE A 27 -3.49 -0.80 -1.06
C ILE A 27 -2.37 -1.83 -0.95
N PHE A 28 -1.47 -1.65 0.03
CA PHE A 28 -0.45 -2.63 0.39
C PHE A 28 -1.01 -3.58 1.44
N ALA A 29 -1.64 -4.66 0.98
CA ALA A 29 -2.23 -5.66 1.86
C ALA A 29 -1.15 -6.63 2.38
N PRO A 30 -0.87 -6.66 3.70
CA PRO A 30 -0.03 -7.71 4.28
C PRO A 30 -0.69 -9.09 4.17
N PRO A 31 0.09 -10.19 4.14
CA PRO A 31 -0.46 -11.54 4.20
C PRO A 31 -1.18 -11.79 5.54
N ASP A 32 -2.01 -12.82 5.63
CA ASP A 32 -2.80 -13.07 6.85
C ASP A 32 -1.95 -13.63 8.02
N ASP A 33 -0.83 -14.31 7.70
CA ASP A 33 0.04 -14.98 8.68
C ASP A 33 0.46 -14.12 9.90
N PRO A 34 0.89 -12.85 9.74
CA PRO A 34 1.24 -11.99 10.87
C PRO A 34 0.05 -11.68 11.78
N PHE A 35 -1.17 -11.62 11.26
CA PHE A 35 -2.37 -11.34 12.07
C PHE A 35 -2.73 -12.51 12.99
N TYR A 36 -2.45 -13.74 12.57
CA TYR A 36 -2.65 -14.93 13.40
C TYR A 36 -1.54 -15.12 14.45
N LYS A 37 -0.29 -14.78 14.09
CA LYS A 37 0.88 -14.98 14.96
C LYS A 37 0.94 -14.00 16.12
N PHE A 38 0.48 -12.77 15.93
CA PHE A 38 0.55 -11.73 16.96
C PHE A 38 -0.83 -11.38 17.51
N LYS A 39 -1.02 -11.64 18.80
CA LYS A 39 -2.28 -11.38 19.51
C LYS A 39 -2.73 -9.91 19.42
N TYR A 40 -1.77 -8.98 19.29
CA TYR A 40 -2.01 -7.53 19.17
C TYR A 40 -2.57 -7.10 17.80
N TYR A 41 -2.42 -7.91 16.75
CA TYR A 41 -2.90 -7.58 15.41
C TYR A 41 -4.27 -8.16 15.08
N ARG A 42 -4.95 -8.87 16.00
CA ARG A 42 -6.32 -9.38 15.75
C ARG A 42 -7.31 -8.30 15.35
N GLN A 43 -7.13 -7.08 15.83
CA GLN A 43 -7.92 -5.92 15.44
C GLN A 43 -6.96 -4.73 15.28
N PRO A 44 -6.39 -4.53 14.08
CA PRO A 44 -5.46 -3.43 13.86
C PRO A 44 -6.19 -2.09 14.00
N PRO A 45 -5.53 -1.06 14.54
CA PRO A 45 -6.11 0.27 14.60
C PRO A 45 -6.28 0.84 13.19
N ILE A 46 -7.24 1.76 13.01
CA ILE A 46 -7.52 2.41 11.71
C ILE A 46 -6.31 3.14 11.13
N THR A 47 -5.42 3.65 11.98
CA THR A 47 -4.17 4.31 11.58
C THR A 47 -3.22 3.36 10.84
N LEU A 48 -3.22 2.08 11.19
CA LEU A 48 -2.43 1.07 10.49
C LEU A 48 -2.98 0.83 9.09
N LEU A 49 -4.30 0.82 8.94
CA LEU A 49 -4.94 0.74 7.63
C LEU A 49 -4.62 1.97 6.77
N GLN A 50 -4.70 3.18 7.34
CA GLN A 50 -4.31 4.42 6.65
C GLN A 50 -2.84 4.42 6.19
N TYR A 51 -1.95 3.83 6.98
CA TYR A 51 -0.54 3.68 6.64
C TYR A 51 -0.30 2.76 5.44
N HIS A 52 -1.16 1.76 5.22
CA HIS A 52 -1.04 0.82 4.11
C HIS A 52 -1.72 1.28 2.82
N VAL A 53 -2.35 2.46 2.81
CA VAL A 53 -3.05 2.98 1.65
C VAL A 53 -2.36 4.23 1.12
N ALA A 54 -1.97 4.19 -0.15
CA ALA A 54 -1.40 5.32 -0.88
C ALA A 54 -2.48 5.97 -1.76
N PRO A 55 -2.61 7.31 -1.74
CA PRO A 55 -3.61 8.07 -2.53
C PRO A 55 -3.22 8.21 -4.02
N THR A 56 -2.39 7.32 -4.54
CA THR A 56 -1.90 7.35 -5.91
C THR A 56 -1.85 5.94 -6.50
N LYS A 57 -1.95 5.84 -7.83
CA LYS A 57 -1.77 4.58 -8.56
C LYS A 57 -0.28 4.25 -8.62
N LEU A 58 0.10 3.10 -8.09
CA LEU A 58 1.47 2.59 -8.19
C LEU A 58 1.46 1.30 -8.99
N GLU A 59 2.05 1.36 -10.17
CA GLU A 59 2.19 0.21 -11.05
C GLU A 59 3.47 -0.57 -10.73
N GLN A 60 3.46 -1.86 -11.08
CA GLN A 60 4.58 -2.76 -10.81
C GLN A 60 5.86 -2.28 -11.51
N GLU A 61 5.72 -1.79 -12.73
CA GLU A 61 6.76 -1.27 -13.58
C GLU A 61 7.38 -0.02 -12.96
N THR A 62 6.56 0.86 -12.38
CA THR A 62 7.02 2.07 -11.68
C THR A 62 7.83 1.69 -10.44
N LEU A 63 7.30 0.81 -9.58
CA LEU A 63 7.95 0.40 -8.32
C LEU A 63 9.22 -0.45 -8.51
N ARG A 64 9.34 -1.13 -9.66
CA ARG A 64 10.53 -1.89 -10.05
C ARG A 64 11.52 -1.07 -10.85
N SER A 65 11.15 0.10 -11.36
CA SER A 65 12.06 0.91 -12.18
C SER A 65 12.93 1.78 -11.28
N PRO A 66 14.27 1.63 -11.28
CA PRO A 66 15.16 2.49 -10.51
C PRO A 66 15.11 3.95 -10.96
N ALA A 67 14.73 4.20 -12.22
CA ALA A 67 14.59 5.54 -12.77
C ALA A 67 13.32 6.24 -12.27
N ALA A 68 12.25 5.48 -12.01
CA ALA A 68 10.96 6.03 -11.56
C ALA A 68 10.87 6.07 -10.02
N THR A 69 11.31 5.02 -9.34
CA THR A 69 11.36 4.96 -7.87
C THR A 69 12.74 4.51 -7.40
N PRO A 70 13.66 5.47 -7.19
CA PRO A 70 14.94 5.20 -6.55
C PRO A 70 14.79 4.54 -5.17
N HIS A 71 15.82 3.82 -4.76
CA HIS A 71 15.91 3.33 -3.39
C HIS A 71 15.86 4.51 -2.40
N GLY A 72 15.05 4.39 -1.36
CA GLY A 72 14.80 5.45 -0.38
C GLY A 72 13.70 6.43 -0.78
N SER A 73 13.06 6.27 -1.94
CA SER A 73 11.89 7.07 -2.33
C SER A 73 10.77 6.95 -1.31
N LYS A 74 10.08 8.06 -1.05
CA LYS A 74 8.97 8.15 -0.11
C LYS A 74 7.66 8.22 -0.87
N ILE A 75 6.70 7.40 -0.46
CA ILE A 75 5.35 7.33 -0.99
C ILE A 75 4.42 7.78 0.11
N ASP A 76 3.69 8.86 -0.12
CA ASP A 76 2.73 9.37 0.86
C ASP A 76 1.58 8.38 1.06
N THR A 77 1.06 8.35 2.28
CA THR A 77 -0.05 7.48 2.69
C THR A 77 -1.22 8.33 3.19
N PHE A 78 -2.35 7.70 3.48
CA PHE A 78 -3.45 8.39 4.17
C PHE A 78 -3.13 8.72 5.63
N LEU A 79 -2.00 8.26 6.18
CA LEU A 79 -1.51 8.64 7.50
C LEU A 79 -0.46 9.77 7.37
N PRO A 80 -0.80 11.03 7.70
CA PRO A 80 0.12 12.16 7.55
C PRO A 80 1.43 11.95 8.32
N GLY A 81 2.55 12.30 7.71
CA GLY A 81 3.88 12.17 8.32
C GLY A 81 4.44 10.74 8.36
N HIS A 82 3.72 9.76 7.83
CA HIS A 82 4.12 8.35 7.82
C HIS A 82 4.17 7.82 6.37
N PRO A 83 5.18 8.21 5.58
CA PRO A 83 5.33 7.69 4.22
C PRO A 83 5.83 6.24 4.23
N LEU A 84 5.48 5.50 3.18
CA LEU A 84 6.10 4.22 2.84
C LEU A 84 7.43 4.48 2.13
N VAL A 85 8.47 3.72 2.47
CA VAL A 85 9.80 3.87 1.90
C VAL A 85 10.08 2.73 0.92
N VAL A 86 10.43 3.07 -0.31
CA VAL A 86 10.89 2.10 -1.30
C VAL A 86 12.27 1.60 -0.89
N THR A 87 12.37 0.29 -0.67
CA THR A 87 13.59 -0.38 -0.18
C THR A 87 14.13 -1.41 -1.16
N THR A 88 13.54 -1.49 -2.37
CA THR A 88 13.97 -2.35 -3.47
C THR A 88 15.49 -2.27 -3.65
N GLN A 89 16.16 -3.44 -3.65
CA GLN A 89 17.57 -3.58 -3.96
C GLN A 89 17.72 -4.20 -5.36
N HIS A 90 18.42 -3.50 -6.25
CA HIS A 90 18.69 -3.92 -7.63
C HIS A 90 19.99 -4.73 -7.73
N ASN A 91 20.23 -5.64 -6.79
CA ASN A 91 21.48 -6.41 -6.68
C ASN A 91 21.40 -7.81 -7.32
N SER A 92 20.26 -8.24 -7.83
CA SER A 92 20.12 -9.53 -8.51
C SER A 92 19.24 -9.44 -9.77
N THR A 93 19.38 -10.43 -10.64
CA THR A 93 18.76 -10.58 -11.96
C THR A 93 17.23 -10.51 -11.96
N GLU A 94 16.59 -10.58 -10.79
CA GLU A 94 15.16 -10.30 -10.58
C GLU A 94 15.01 -9.28 -9.44
N ALA A 95 14.95 -7.99 -9.77
CA ALA A 95 14.76 -6.94 -8.79
C ALA A 95 13.37 -7.07 -8.13
N ALA A 96 13.33 -7.68 -6.95
CA ALA A 96 12.13 -7.81 -6.16
C ALA A 96 11.81 -6.47 -5.48
N ALA A 97 10.69 -5.84 -5.88
CA ALA A 97 10.27 -4.60 -5.25
C ALA A 97 9.96 -4.83 -3.77
N SER A 98 10.48 -3.95 -2.93
CA SER A 98 10.32 -4.01 -1.48
C SER A 98 9.96 -2.65 -0.92
N ILE A 99 9.04 -2.62 0.04
CA ILE A 99 8.59 -1.41 0.73
C ILE A 99 8.80 -1.62 2.23
N ASN A 100 9.43 -0.66 2.89
CA ASN A 100 9.79 -0.73 4.32
C ASN A 100 10.55 -2.01 4.71
N GLY A 101 11.36 -2.55 3.79
CA GLY A 101 12.07 -3.81 3.99
C GLY A 101 11.22 -5.07 3.81
N VAL A 102 9.94 -4.93 3.43
CA VAL A 102 9.03 -6.04 3.14
C VAL A 102 8.89 -6.22 1.63
N GLN A 103 9.13 -7.43 1.15
CA GLN A 103 9.02 -7.77 -0.28
C GLN A 103 7.56 -7.84 -0.72
N ILE A 104 7.26 -7.28 -1.90
CA ILE A 104 5.95 -7.40 -2.53
C ILE A 104 5.89 -8.72 -3.29
N THR A 105 5.05 -9.64 -2.82
CA THR A 105 4.90 -11.00 -3.37
C THR A 105 3.81 -11.11 -4.43
N GLN A 106 2.75 -10.30 -4.32
CA GLN A 106 1.59 -10.32 -5.20
C GLN A 106 1.27 -8.92 -5.72
N TRP A 107 0.78 -8.84 -6.94
CA TRP A 107 0.56 -7.59 -7.68
C TRP A 107 -0.83 -7.59 -8.32
N ASN A 108 -1.42 -6.41 -8.49
CA ASN A 108 -2.66 -6.20 -9.26
C ASN A 108 -3.85 -7.09 -8.83
N ILE A 109 -3.97 -7.41 -7.54
CA ILE A 109 -5.02 -8.31 -7.01
C ILE A 109 -6.44 -7.76 -7.24
N TYR A 110 -6.60 -6.43 -7.16
CA TYR A 110 -7.91 -5.74 -7.26
C TYR A 110 -7.95 -4.72 -8.41
N ASN A 111 -7.18 -4.96 -9.48
CA ASN A 111 -7.12 -4.08 -10.65
C ASN A 111 -7.93 -4.66 -11.82
N ASP A 112 -9.15 -5.13 -11.55
CA ASP A 112 -10.03 -5.82 -12.51
C ASP A 112 -11.10 -4.91 -13.16
N GLY A 113 -11.14 -3.62 -12.79
CA GLY A 113 -11.95 -2.61 -13.47
C GLY A 113 -13.46 -2.85 -13.41
N ASN A 114 -13.92 -3.62 -12.43
CA ASN A 114 -15.31 -4.05 -12.25
C ASN A 114 -15.88 -3.57 -10.91
#